data_AF-A0A510WKC6-F1
#
_entry.id   AF-A0A510WKC6-F1
#
_cell.length_a   1.000
_cell.length_b   1.000
_cell.length_c   1.000
_cell.angle_alpha   90.00
_cell.angle_beta   90.00
_cell.angle_gamma   90.00
#
_symmetry.space_group_name_H-M   'P 1'
#
loop_
_entity.id
_entity.type
_entity.pdbx_description
1 polymer ?
#
loop_
_entity_poly.entity_id
_entity_poly.type
_entity_poly.pdbx_seq_one_letter_code
_entity_poly.pdbx_strand_id
1 'polypeptide(L)'
;MLFVQQEKRLSIGDYQEVDICPVPVEVAKPYSRKKKRKEVLPKPAQANNNDKRSRRYFGLLAKGNFIRGDYYGTFTFNDKHIPEKPEKAKKIFKDTFIRKVRNKYKKANKELKYLYVMEYQMNESGEAVERIHFHFLMSGGISRDEVEDCWSIGRGKKKEMLGRTNVRLIQPDSDGIEALVRYLKKKPRWKKGIKTWSGSRNLEKPIKQVNNTKYTRRKIEKYCLSNDSGYEELAKQYPKYHITKIETVFNELKGWHLYLQMIKKEE
;
A
#
# COMPACT_ATOMS: atom_id res chain seq x y z
N MET A 1 34.46 6.17 2.86
CA MET A 1 33.33 6.03 3.80
C MET A 1 33.09 4.56 4.05
N LEU A 2 33.00 4.10 5.31
CA LEU A 2 32.74 2.70 5.65
C LEU A 2 31.23 2.41 5.63
N PHE A 3 30.86 1.26 5.08
CA PHE A 3 29.47 0.81 4.98
C PHE A 3 29.25 -0.51 5.70
N VAL A 4 28.07 -0.67 6.30
CA VAL A 4 27.58 -1.94 6.84
C VAL A 4 26.30 -2.36 6.12
N GLN A 5 26.05 -3.66 6.00
CA GLN A 5 24.81 -4.18 5.42
C GLN A 5 23.70 -4.16 6.47
N GLN A 6 22.72 -3.28 6.28
CA GLN A 6 21.56 -3.16 7.14
C GLN A 6 20.38 -3.93 6.56
N GLU A 7 19.89 -4.93 7.29
CA GLU A 7 18.58 -5.52 7.11
C GLU A 7 17.53 -4.60 7.73
N LYS A 8 16.59 -4.10 6.93
CA LYS A 8 15.35 -3.47 7.40
C LYS A 8 14.18 -4.37 7.03
N ARG A 9 13.56 -4.97 8.04
CA ARG A 9 12.37 -5.81 7.93
C ARG A 9 11.12 -5.01 8.21
N LEU A 10 10.11 -5.15 7.36
CA LEU A 10 8.76 -4.61 7.54
C LEU A 10 7.77 -5.76 7.52
N SER A 11 7.05 -5.99 8.61
CA SER A 11 6.07 -7.07 8.74
C SER A 11 4.66 -6.50 8.95
N ILE A 12 3.64 -7.04 8.30
CA ILE A 12 2.23 -6.69 8.50
C ILE A 12 1.33 -7.86 8.11
N GLY A 13 0.48 -8.33 9.03
CA GLY A 13 -0.22 -9.61 8.86
C GLY A 13 0.75 -10.73 8.42
N ASP A 14 0.39 -11.46 7.37
CA ASP A 14 1.21 -12.52 6.77
C ASP A 14 2.26 -12.03 5.76
N TYR A 15 2.28 -10.73 5.44
CA TYR A 15 3.21 -10.16 4.48
C TYR A 15 4.47 -9.59 5.13
N GLN A 16 5.62 -9.81 4.50
CA GLN A 16 6.91 -9.29 4.95
C GLN A 16 7.78 -8.76 3.80
N GLU A 17 8.38 -7.60 4.02
CA GLU A 17 9.46 -7.07 3.17
C GLU A 17 10.78 -7.06 3.95
N VAL A 18 11.86 -7.39 3.27
CA VAL A 18 13.22 -7.26 3.81
C VAL A 18 14.08 -6.50 2.82
N ASP A 19 14.54 -5.32 3.21
CA ASP A 19 15.54 -4.57 2.46
C ASP A 19 16.91 -4.87 3.08
N ILE A 20 17.88 -5.30 2.30
CA ILE A 20 19.28 -5.41 2.72
C ILE A 20 20.07 -4.41 1.90
N CYS A 21 20.47 -3.31 2.56
CA CYS A 21 21.13 -2.19 1.89
C CYS A 21 22.42 -1.78 2.60
N PRO A 22 23.45 -1.35 1.86
CA PRO A 22 24.62 -0.72 2.43
C PRO A 22 24.24 0.64 3.01
N VAL A 23 24.58 0.86 4.28
CA VAL A 23 24.37 2.14 4.98
C VAL A 23 25.69 2.59 5.60
N PRO A 24 26.00 3.90 5.60
CA PRO A 24 27.20 4.39 6.28
C PRO A 24 27.20 3.99 7.76
N VAL A 25 28.35 3.60 8.29
CA VAL A 25 28.49 3.16 9.69
C VAL A 25 28.00 4.24 10.67
N GLU A 26 28.26 5.52 10.37
CA GLU A 26 27.80 6.67 11.17
C GLU A 26 26.26 6.76 11.27
N VAL A 27 25.56 6.38 10.20
CA VAL A 27 24.09 6.36 10.13
C VAL A 27 23.53 5.09 10.76
N ALA A 28 24.25 3.97 10.60
CA ALA A 28 24.01 2.73 11.31
C ALA A 28 24.46 2.86 12.77
N LYS A 29 23.83 3.78 13.53
CA LYS A 29 24.06 3.92 14.96
C LYS A 29 24.04 2.53 15.61
N PRO A 30 24.96 2.26 16.57
CA PRO A 30 24.94 1.01 17.31
C PRO A 30 23.62 0.97 18.09
N TYR A 31 22.62 0.30 17.53
CA TYR A 31 21.49 -0.14 18.33
C TYR A 31 22.11 -1.02 19.42
N SER A 32 22.21 -0.47 20.63
CA SER A 32 22.75 -1.21 21.78
C SER A 32 22.12 -2.61 21.78
N ARG A 33 22.92 -3.64 22.08
CA ARG A 33 22.51 -5.05 22.09
C ARG A 33 21.18 -5.31 22.82
N LYS A 34 20.72 -4.37 23.65
CA LYS A 34 19.50 -4.43 24.46
C LYS A 34 18.18 -4.09 23.75
N LYS A 35 18.14 -3.51 22.54
CA LYS A 35 16.85 -3.11 21.92
C LYS A 35 16.77 -3.34 20.41
N LYS A 36 16.54 -4.59 20.00
CA LYS A 36 15.86 -4.94 18.72
C LYS A 36 14.38 -4.52 18.82
N ARG A 37 14.11 -3.23 18.98
CA ARG A 37 12.73 -2.74 19.18
C ARG A 37 11.95 -2.87 17.88
N LYS A 38 10.91 -3.70 17.92
CA LYS A 38 9.80 -3.65 16.96
C LYS A 38 9.15 -2.28 17.12
N GLU A 39 9.17 -1.47 16.06
CA GLU A 39 8.57 -0.14 16.07
C GLU A 39 7.49 -0.08 15.00
N VAL A 40 6.37 0.59 15.27
CA VAL A 40 5.39 0.87 14.22
C VAL A 40 6.06 1.79 13.19
N LEU A 41 6.07 1.38 11.92
CA LEU A 41 6.62 2.20 10.86
C LEU A 41 5.81 3.50 10.77
N PRO A 42 6.44 4.67 10.96
CA PRO A 42 5.72 5.92 10.94
C PRO A 42 5.09 6.15 9.58
N LYS A 43 3.89 6.74 9.58
CA LYS A 43 3.30 7.26 8.35
C LYS A 43 4.28 8.28 7.76
N PRO A 44 4.57 8.24 6.45
CA PRO A 44 5.50 9.17 5.84
C PRO A 44 5.07 10.63 6.09
N ALA A 45 5.84 11.36 6.89
CA ALA A 45 5.62 12.77 7.20
C ALA A 45 6.18 13.65 6.07
N GLN A 46 5.37 14.59 5.58
CA GLN A 46 5.60 15.54 4.49
C GLN A 46 5.82 14.98 3.06
N ALA A 47 5.20 15.68 2.11
CA ALA A 47 4.84 15.18 0.79
C ALA A 47 5.83 15.52 -0.35
N ASN A 48 6.92 16.23 -0.04
CA ASN A 48 7.84 16.75 -1.05
C ASN A 48 8.89 15.72 -1.51
N ASN A 49 9.51 14.93 -0.64
CA ASN A 49 10.57 13.96 -1.01
C ASN A 49 10.15 12.48 -0.90
N ASN A 50 8.85 12.20 -0.79
CA ASN A 50 8.37 10.95 -0.20
C ASN A 50 7.37 10.15 -1.03
N ASP A 51 7.29 10.38 -2.36
CA ASP A 51 6.33 9.63 -3.20
C ASP A 51 6.54 8.13 -3.10
N LYS A 52 7.79 7.70 -3.32
CA LYS A 52 8.17 6.28 -3.29
C LYS A 52 7.84 5.63 -1.95
N ARG A 53 8.13 6.29 -0.81
CA ARG A 53 7.77 5.70 0.50
C ARG A 53 6.29 5.83 0.81
N SER A 54 5.58 6.86 0.35
CA SER A 54 4.13 6.98 0.46
C SER A 54 3.41 5.85 -0.29
N ARG A 55 3.82 5.58 -1.54
CA ARG A 55 3.33 4.45 -2.34
C ARG A 55 3.68 3.12 -1.69
N ARG A 56 4.93 2.94 -1.24
CA ARG A 56 5.32 1.72 -0.52
C ARG A 56 4.46 1.50 0.71
N TYR A 57 4.28 2.53 1.53
CA TYR A 57 3.44 2.48 2.73
C TYR A 57 1.98 2.16 2.42
N PHE A 58 1.41 2.75 1.36
CA PHE A 58 0.09 2.38 0.86
C PHE A 58 0.02 0.90 0.49
N GLY A 59 1.03 0.37 -0.22
CA GLY A 59 1.09 -1.06 -0.57
C GLY A 59 1.18 -1.98 0.65
N LEU A 60 1.98 -1.62 1.65
CA LEU A 60 2.05 -2.35 2.92
C LEU A 60 0.68 -2.42 3.59
N LEU A 61 0.00 -1.27 3.72
CA LEU A 61 -1.33 -1.22 4.30
C LEU A 61 -2.31 -2.08 3.51
N ALA A 62 -2.26 -2.02 2.17
CA ALA A 62 -3.14 -2.81 1.32
C ALA A 62 -2.94 -4.31 1.55
N LYS A 63 -1.70 -4.80 1.41
CA LYS A 63 -1.37 -6.22 1.54
C LYS A 63 -1.68 -6.81 2.91
N GLY A 64 -1.48 -6.02 3.97
CA GLY A 64 -1.71 -6.50 5.34
C GLY A 64 -3.14 -6.34 5.85
N ASN A 65 -4.05 -5.72 5.10
CA ASN A 65 -5.42 -5.47 5.59
C ASN A 65 -6.53 -5.94 4.66
N PHE A 66 -6.22 -6.36 3.43
CA PHE A 66 -7.22 -6.81 2.47
C PHE A 66 -6.84 -8.16 1.87
N ILE A 67 -7.79 -9.08 1.88
CA ILE A 67 -7.60 -10.49 1.54
C ILE A 67 -8.69 -10.98 0.56
N ARG A 68 -8.69 -12.27 0.25
CA ARG A 68 -9.78 -12.91 -0.51
C ARG A 68 -11.11 -12.66 0.19
N GLY A 69 -12.12 -12.26 -0.57
CA GLY A 69 -13.46 -11.98 -0.04
C GLY A 69 -13.71 -10.50 0.30
N ASP A 70 -12.65 -9.70 0.45
CA ASP A 70 -12.77 -8.25 0.53
C ASP A 70 -13.08 -7.64 -0.83
N TYR A 71 -13.34 -6.33 -0.87
CA TYR A 71 -13.75 -5.63 -2.08
C TYR A 71 -12.67 -4.74 -2.65
N TYR A 72 -12.57 -4.76 -3.97
CA TYR A 72 -12.01 -3.69 -4.77
C TYR A 72 -13.12 -3.07 -5.61
N GLY A 73 -13.15 -1.74 -5.71
CA GLY A 73 -14.09 -1.10 -6.61
C GLY A 73 -13.61 0.22 -7.19
N THR A 74 -14.29 0.62 -8.27
CA THR A 74 -14.05 1.86 -9.00
C THR A 74 -15.34 2.64 -9.11
N PHE A 75 -15.34 3.90 -8.66
CA PHE A 75 -16.48 4.81 -8.72
C PHE A 75 -16.16 6.07 -9.50
N THR A 76 -17.07 6.45 -10.39
CA THR A 76 -16.94 7.65 -11.23
C THR A 76 -18.05 8.65 -10.94
N PHE A 77 -17.93 9.86 -11.49
CA PHE A 77 -19.03 10.82 -11.55
C PHE A 77 -19.72 10.77 -12.92
N ASN A 78 -21.05 10.91 -12.93
CA ASN A 78 -21.81 11.23 -14.14
C ASN A 78 -21.77 12.74 -14.42
N ASP A 79 -22.23 13.13 -15.61
CA ASP A 79 -22.12 14.50 -16.10
C ASP A 79 -22.82 15.54 -15.21
N LYS A 80 -23.90 15.15 -14.52
CA LYS A 80 -24.66 16.02 -13.61
C LYS A 80 -23.92 16.32 -12.29
N HIS A 81 -23.01 15.43 -11.88
CA HIS A 81 -22.37 15.47 -10.56
C HIS A 81 -20.86 15.63 -10.63
N ILE A 82 -20.31 16.06 -11.78
CA ILE A 82 -18.87 16.28 -11.93
C ILE A 82 -18.42 17.38 -10.96
N PRO A 83 -17.48 17.08 -10.05
CA PRO A 83 -16.96 18.08 -9.15
C PRO A 83 -15.97 19.00 -9.88
N GLU A 84 -16.12 20.31 -9.70
CA GLU A 84 -15.20 21.32 -10.25
C GLU A 84 -13.76 21.18 -9.76
N LYS A 85 -13.55 20.67 -8.54
CA LYS A 85 -12.24 20.57 -7.89
C LYS A 85 -12.01 19.22 -7.20
N PRO A 86 -10.78 18.69 -7.18
CA PRO A 86 -10.43 17.46 -6.46
C PRO A 86 -10.82 17.46 -4.98
N GLU A 87 -10.75 18.60 -4.31
CA GLU A 87 -11.12 18.76 -2.89
C GLU A 87 -12.62 18.53 -2.68
N LYS A 88 -13.45 19.04 -3.61
CA LYS A 88 -14.91 18.85 -3.61
C LYS A 88 -15.24 17.39 -3.86
N ALA A 89 -14.56 16.75 -4.82
CA ALA A 89 -14.70 15.30 -5.07
C ALA A 89 -14.40 14.47 -3.82
N LYS A 90 -13.29 14.77 -3.14
CA LYS A 90 -12.88 14.09 -1.90
C LYS A 90 -13.87 14.31 -0.76
N LYS A 91 -14.43 15.52 -0.65
CA LYS A 91 -15.47 15.84 0.32
C LYS A 91 -16.73 15.03 0.05
N ILE A 92 -17.21 15.01 -1.20
CA ILE A 92 -18.35 14.18 -1.61
C ILE A 92 -18.10 12.72 -1.25
N PHE A 93 -16.96 12.14 -1.64
CA PHE A 93 -16.64 10.75 -1.33
C PHE A 93 -16.69 10.42 0.16
N LYS A 94 -16.19 11.32 1.02
CA LYS A 94 -16.25 11.12 2.48
C LYS A 94 -17.66 11.29 3.05
N ASP A 95 -18.33 12.38 2.67
CA ASP A 95 -19.58 12.83 3.29
C ASP A 95 -20.79 12.06 2.75
N THR A 96 -20.69 11.44 1.57
CA THR A 96 -21.74 10.59 1.00
C THR A 96 -21.37 9.12 1.21
N PHE A 97 -20.38 8.63 0.47
CA PHE A 97 -20.11 7.20 0.36
C PHE A 97 -19.59 6.60 1.66
N ILE A 98 -18.44 7.07 2.16
CA ILE A 98 -17.83 6.49 3.36
C ILE A 98 -18.76 6.59 4.57
N ARG A 99 -19.51 7.69 4.70
CA ARG A 99 -20.51 7.82 5.78
C ARG A 99 -21.64 6.80 5.64
N LYS A 100 -22.21 6.63 4.45
CA LYS A 100 -23.31 5.67 4.20
C LYS A 100 -22.83 4.23 4.42
N VAL A 101 -21.67 3.87 3.88
CA VAL A 101 -21.06 2.56 4.08
C VAL A 101 -20.82 2.30 5.56
N ARG A 102 -20.20 3.24 6.30
CA ARG A 102 -19.97 3.09 7.74
C ARG A 102 -21.26 2.82 8.51
N ASN A 103 -22.36 3.46 8.14
CA ASN A 103 -23.66 3.22 8.76
C ASN A 103 -24.19 1.80 8.46
N LYS A 104 -24.04 1.31 7.22
CA LYS A 104 -24.42 -0.07 6.87
C LYS A 104 -23.58 -1.11 7.61
N TYR A 105 -22.26 -0.91 7.68
CA TYR A 105 -21.35 -1.77 8.45
C TYR A 105 -21.68 -1.79 9.94
N LYS A 106 -21.99 -0.62 10.54
CA LYS A 106 -22.43 -0.53 11.93
C LYS A 106 -23.71 -1.33 12.17
N LYS A 107 -24.69 -1.25 11.27
CA LYS A 107 -25.94 -2.02 11.35
C LYS A 107 -25.70 -3.52 11.22
N ALA A 108 -24.76 -3.93 10.36
CA ALA A 108 -24.36 -5.32 10.18
C ALA A 108 -23.43 -5.86 11.30
N ASN A 109 -23.08 -5.03 12.30
CA ASN A 109 -22.09 -5.34 13.31
C ASN A 109 -20.75 -5.84 12.73
N LYS A 110 -20.30 -5.20 11.65
CA LYS A 110 -19.03 -5.49 10.97
C LYS A 110 -18.07 -4.32 11.09
N GLU A 111 -16.77 -4.63 11.15
CA GLU A 111 -15.73 -3.61 11.14
C GLU A 111 -15.42 -3.14 9.71
N LEU A 112 -15.48 -1.83 9.49
CA LEU A 112 -15.10 -1.21 8.22
C LEU A 112 -13.61 -0.85 8.21
N LYS A 113 -12.84 -1.50 7.35
CA LYS A 113 -11.51 -1.08 6.93
C LYS A 113 -11.57 -0.63 5.48
N TYR A 114 -10.90 0.47 5.13
CA TYR A 114 -10.81 0.90 3.73
C TYR A 114 -9.53 1.65 3.41
N LEU A 115 -9.10 1.54 2.16
CA LEU A 115 -8.12 2.40 1.50
C LEU A 115 -8.75 2.91 0.20
N TYR A 116 -8.45 4.13 -0.21
CA TYR A 116 -8.83 4.60 -1.54
C TYR A 116 -7.72 5.44 -2.16
N VAL A 117 -7.70 5.44 -3.48
CA VAL A 117 -6.89 6.28 -4.35
C VAL A 117 -7.84 7.14 -5.17
N MET A 118 -7.60 8.43 -5.21
CA MET A 118 -8.32 9.36 -6.08
C MET A 118 -7.47 9.61 -7.30
N GLU A 119 -7.96 9.21 -8.46
CA GLU A 119 -7.29 9.37 -9.75
C GLU A 119 -7.92 10.51 -10.53
N TYR A 120 -7.06 11.38 -11.04
CA TYR A 120 -7.40 12.49 -11.90
C TYR A 120 -6.12 13.01 -12.58
N GLN A 121 -6.28 13.63 -13.73
CA GLN A 121 -5.25 14.42 -14.39
C GLN A 121 -5.80 15.83 -14.61
N MET A 122 -4.94 16.83 -14.48
CA MET A 122 -5.29 18.18 -14.91
C MET A 122 -4.34 18.57 -16.06
N ASN A 123 -4.60 19.67 -16.76
CA ASN A 123 -3.67 20.27 -17.70
C ASN A 123 -2.82 21.33 -16.96
N GLU A 124 -1.87 21.93 -17.67
CA GLU A 124 -1.01 23.00 -17.11
C GLU A 124 -1.83 24.21 -16.62
N SER A 125 -2.99 24.45 -17.22
CA SER A 125 -3.98 25.47 -16.81
C SER A 125 -4.79 25.10 -15.57
N GLY A 126 -4.64 23.87 -15.05
CA GLY A 126 -5.33 23.39 -13.85
C GLY A 126 -6.73 22.83 -14.07
N GLU A 127 -7.13 22.59 -15.31
CA GLU A 127 -8.43 22.00 -15.70
C GLU A 127 -8.33 20.48 -15.79
N ALA A 128 -9.38 19.75 -15.43
CA ALA A 128 -9.37 18.29 -15.43
C ALA A 128 -9.35 17.72 -16.86
N VAL A 129 -8.27 17.04 -17.22
CA VAL A 129 -8.12 16.32 -18.51
C VAL A 129 -8.75 14.93 -18.44
N GLU A 130 -8.77 14.34 -17.24
CA GLU A 130 -9.47 13.09 -16.98
C GLU A 130 -10.52 13.27 -15.89
N ARG A 131 -11.67 12.60 -16.05
CA ARG A 131 -12.72 12.59 -15.04
C ARG A 131 -12.19 12.00 -13.72
N ILE A 132 -12.41 12.73 -12.64
CA ILE A 132 -12.07 12.27 -11.29
C ILE A 132 -12.81 10.97 -11.01
N HIS A 133 -12.07 9.96 -10.57
CA HIS A 133 -12.63 8.68 -10.12
C HIS A 133 -11.88 8.15 -8.90
N PHE A 134 -12.55 7.27 -8.17
CA PHE A 134 -12.03 6.67 -6.96
C PHE A 134 -11.85 5.19 -7.17
N HIS A 135 -10.65 4.70 -6.87
CA HIS A 135 -10.41 3.28 -6.62
C HIS A 135 -10.39 3.05 -5.13
N PHE A 136 -10.98 1.96 -4.65
CA PHE A 136 -10.94 1.64 -3.23
C PHE A 136 -10.75 0.14 -2.97
N LEU A 137 -10.13 -0.13 -1.83
CA LEU A 137 -10.07 -1.42 -1.17
C LEU A 137 -10.92 -1.30 0.10
N MET A 138 -11.74 -2.29 0.39
CA MET A 138 -12.63 -2.26 1.54
C MET A 138 -12.79 -3.67 2.10
N SER A 139 -12.88 -3.79 3.42
CA SER A 139 -13.23 -5.07 4.04
C SER A 139 -14.59 -5.55 3.50
N GLY A 140 -14.80 -6.86 3.46
CA GLY A 140 -16.13 -7.43 3.25
C GLY A 140 -17.05 -7.22 4.45
N GLY A 141 -18.29 -7.69 4.35
CA GLY A 141 -19.22 -7.73 5.50
C GLY A 141 -20.65 -7.28 5.20
N ILE A 142 -20.85 -6.57 4.09
CA ILE A 142 -22.17 -6.27 3.51
C ILE A 142 -22.15 -6.61 2.02
N SER A 143 -23.30 -6.74 1.37
CA SER A 143 -23.37 -7.10 -0.05
C SER A 143 -22.75 -6.04 -0.97
N ARG A 144 -22.29 -6.44 -2.16
CA ARG A 144 -21.75 -5.51 -3.17
C ARG A 144 -22.78 -4.46 -3.58
N ASP A 145 -24.03 -4.89 -3.80
CA ASP A 145 -25.13 -3.99 -4.15
C ASP A 145 -25.32 -2.95 -3.06
N GLU A 146 -25.25 -3.32 -1.79
CA GLU A 146 -25.33 -2.35 -0.70
C GLU A 146 -24.18 -1.34 -0.70
N VAL A 147 -22.98 -1.75 -1.09
CA VAL A 147 -21.82 -0.87 -1.24
C VAL A 147 -22.05 0.10 -2.40
N GLU A 148 -22.37 -0.41 -3.58
CA GLU A 148 -22.61 0.38 -4.78
C GLU A 148 -23.73 1.40 -4.59
N ASP A 149 -24.80 0.97 -3.95
CA ASP A 149 -25.96 1.78 -3.57
C ASP A 149 -25.61 2.98 -2.67
N CYS A 150 -24.47 2.94 -1.98
CA CYS A 150 -23.97 4.06 -1.19
C CYS A 150 -23.39 5.21 -2.06
N TRP A 151 -23.06 4.97 -3.33
CA TRP A 151 -22.57 5.97 -4.27
C TRP A 151 -23.71 6.82 -4.86
N SER A 152 -24.45 7.45 -3.96
CA SER A 152 -25.66 8.20 -4.29
C SER A 152 -25.79 9.44 -3.41
N ILE A 153 -26.63 10.39 -3.85
CA ILE A 153 -27.18 11.47 -3.03
C ILE A 153 -28.69 11.29 -2.87
N GLY A 154 -29.29 12.13 -2.03
CA GLY A 154 -30.71 12.05 -1.71
C GLY A 154 -31.11 10.75 -0.98
N ARG A 155 -32.43 10.58 -0.83
CA ARG A 155 -33.07 9.42 -0.19
C ARG A 155 -34.43 9.16 -0.86
N GLY A 156 -34.91 7.92 -0.78
CA GLY A 156 -36.22 7.52 -1.30
C GLY A 156 -36.39 7.91 -2.77
N LYS A 157 -37.52 8.55 -3.11
CA LYS A 157 -37.82 9.02 -4.47
C LYS A 157 -36.85 10.08 -5.02
N LYS A 158 -36.12 10.80 -4.15
CA LYS A 158 -35.12 11.82 -4.53
C LYS A 158 -33.70 11.24 -4.60
N LYS A 159 -33.56 9.92 -4.59
CA LYS A 159 -32.25 9.27 -4.64
C LYS A 159 -31.70 9.33 -6.06
N GLU A 160 -30.48 9.82 -6.18
CA GLU A 160 -29.77 9.88 -7.46
C GLU A 160 -28.39 9.27 -7.32
N MET A 161 -28.01 8.46 -8.31
CA MET A 161 -26.66 7.89 -8.38
C MET A 161 -25.67 8.96 -8.83
N LEU A 162 -24.53 9.01 -8.15
CA LEU A 162 -23.49 10.01 -8.45
C LEU A 162 -22.71 9.67 -9.73
N GLY A 163 -22.72 8.40 -10.14
CA GLY A 163 -22.08 7.92 -11.36
C GLY A 163 -22.02 6.40 -11.39
N ARG A 164 -21.12 5.84 -12.22
CA ARG A 164 -21.00 4.39 -12.37
C ARG A 164 -20.23 3.80 -11.20
N THR A 165 -20.65 2.61 -10.80
CA THR A 165 -19.99 1.79 -9.79
C THR A 165 -19.59 0.44 -10.39
N ASN A 166 -18.46 -0.08 -9.94
CA ASN A 166 -18.07 -1.46 -10.20
C ASN A 166 -17.34 -1.97 -8.97
N VAL A 167 -17.96 -2.90 -8.24
CA VAL A 167 -17.37 -3.57 -7.08
C VAL A 167 -17.19 -5.04 -7.38
N ARG A 168 -15.99 -5.53 -7.10
CA ARG A 168 -15.63 -6.94 -7.26
C ARG A 168 -14.92 -7.46 -6.02
N LEU A 169 -15.00 -8.77 -5.84
CA LEU A 169 -14.21 -9.45 -4.83
C LEU A 169 -12.73 -9.37 -5.19
N ILE A 170 -11.90 -9.18 -4.18
CA ILE A 170 -10.46 -9.35 -4.27
C ILE A 170 -10.20 -10.85 -4.43
N GLN A 171 -9.45 -11.20 -5.46
CA GLN A 171 -9.03 -12.55 -5.78
C GLN A 171 -7.50 -12.56 -5.79
N PRO A 172 -6.86 -12.82 -4.63
CA PRO A 172 -5.41 -12.88 -4.54
C PRO A 172 -4.85 -14.04 -5.38
N ASP A 173 -3.65 -13.85 -5.93
CA ASP A 173 -2.82 -14.88 -6.55
C ASP A 173 -1.74 -15.38 -5.56
N SER A 174 -0.75 -16.14 -6.03
CA SER A 174 0.39 -16.60 -5.21
C SER A 174 1.21 -15.46 -4.61
N ASP A 175 1.17 -14.26 -5.21
CA ASP A 175 1.82 -13.05 -4.74
C ASP A 175 0.86 -12.16 -3.90
N GLY A 176 -0.29 -12.72 -3.53
CA GLY A 176 -1.34 -12.03 -2.79
C GLY A 176 -2.06 -11.01 -3.68
N ILE A 177 -2.03 -9.74 -3.28
CA ILE A 177 -2.70 -8.65 -4.02
C ILE A 177 -1.71 -7.70 -4.71
N GLU A 178 -0.47 -8.13 -4.96
CA GLU A 178 0.58 -7.25 -5.51
C GLU A 178 0.20 -6.66 -6.87
N ALA A 179 -0.42 -7.45 -7.76
CA ALA A 179 -0.88 -6.95 -9.06
C ALA A 179 -1.89 -5.78 -8.91
N LEU A 180 -2.84 -5.91 -7.98
CA LEU A 180 -3.82 -4.89 -7.67
C LEU A 180 -3.17 -3.65 -7.04
N VAL A 181 -2.24 -3.86 -6.11
CA VAL A 181 -1.47 -2.78 -5.48
C VAL A 181 -0.63 -2.02 -6.50
N ARG A 182 -0.02 -2.71 -7.46
CA ARG A 182 0.73 -2.12 -8.58
C ARG A 182 -0.19 -1.31 -9.49
N TYR A 183 -1.36 -1.83 -9.81
CA TYR A 183 -2.38 -1.11 -10.59
C TYR A 183 -2.78 0.21 -9.91
N LEU A 184 -3.12 0.16 -8.61
CA LEU A 184 -3.51 1.34 -7.81
C LEU A 184 -2.41 2.39 -7.63
N LYS A 185 -1.15 2.01 -7.86
CA LYS A 185 0.00 2.92 -7.79
C LYS A 185 0.39 3.48 -9.15
N LYS A 186 -0.21 3.05 -10.26
CA LYS A 186 0.31 3.32 -11.62
C LYS A 186 0.40 4.82 -11.92
N LYS A 187 -0.65 5.58 -11.64
CA LYS A 187 -0.67 7.01 -12.03
C LYS A 187 0.28 7.85 -11.16
N PRO A 188 1.15 8.70 -11.75
CA PRO A 188 1.96 9.65 -11.01
C PRO A 188 1.07 10.63 -10.25
N ARG A 189 1.60 11.27 -9.20
CA ARG A 189 0.86 12.36 -8.55
C ARG A 189 0.79 13.54 -9.50
N TRP A 190 -0.41 14.10 -9.68
CA TRP A 190 -0.61 15.31 -10.48
C TRP A 190 0.31 16.47 -10.04
N LYS A 191 0.34 16.77 -8.74
CA LYS A 191 1.17 17.84 -8.16
C LYS A 191 1.96 17.34 -6.97
N LYS A 192 3.23 17.77 -6.88
CA LYS A 192 4.09 17.54 -5.71
C LYS A 192 3.41 18.11 -4.45
N GLY A 193 3.51 17.40 -3.33
CA GLY A 193 2.87 17.83 -2.08
C GLY A 193 1.44 17.29 -1.86
N ILE A 194 0.73 16.88 -2.92
CA ILE A 194 -0.65 16.38 -2.79
C ILE A 194 -0.66 14.89 -2.44
N LYS A 195 -1.54 14.49 -1.52
CA LYS A 195 -1.76 13.08 -1.16
C LYS A 195 -2.85 12.47 -2.03
N THR A 196 -2.52 11.43 -2.79
CA THR A 196 -3.44 10.74 -3.71
C THR A 196 -4.27 9.63 -3.08
N TRP A 197 -3.91 9.19 -1.87
CA TRP A 197 -4.62 8.09 -1.20
C TRP A 197 -5.01 8.44 0.25
N SER A 198 -6.01 7.76 0.78
CA SER A 198 -6.38 7.83 2.20
C SER A 198 -6.99 6.51 2.66
N GLY A 199 -7.15 6.32 3.96
CA GLY A 199 -7.77 5.12 4.51
C GLY A 199 -8.35 5.32 5.89
N SER A 200 -8.96 4.27 6.42
CA SER A 200 -9.49 4.22 7.77
C SER A 200 -8.37 4.23 8.83
N ARG A 201 -8.73 4.60 10.07
CA ARG A 201 -7.75 4.77 11.16
C ARG A 201 -7.33 3.42 11.76
N ASN A 202 -8.24 2.45 11.77
CA ASN A 202 -8.13 1.09 12.30
C ASN A 202 -7.37 0.09 11.38
N LEU A 203 -6.77 0.53 10.28
CA LEU A 203 -5.88 -0.34 9.50
C LEU A 203 -4.68 -0.74 10.36
N GLU A 204 -4.32 -2.02 10.34
CA GLU A 204 -3.07 -2.54 10.89
C GLU A 204 -1.89 -1.78 10.28
N LYS A 205 -0.84 -1.56 11.08
CA LYS A 205 0.32 -0.77 10.69
C LYS A 205 1.54 -1.67 10.58
N PRO A 206 2.39 -1.48 9.57
CA PRO A 206 3.58 -2.31 9.41
C PRO A 206 4.57 -2.08 10.54
N ILE A 207 5.14 -3.16 11.04
CA ILE A 207 6.15 -3.18 12.10
C ILE A 207 7.53 -3.19 11.46
N LYS A 208 8.35 -2.20 11.80
CA LYS A 208 9.76 -2.07 11.38
C LYS A 208 10.68 -2.74 12.40
N GLN A 209 11.65 -3.49 11.89
CA GLN A 209 12.79 -4.04 12.62
C GLN A 209 14.07 -3.81 11.82
N VAL A 210 15.19 -3.58 12.49
CA VAL A 210 16.49 -3.31 11.85
C VAL A 210 17.57 -4.20 12.45
N ASN A 211 18.45 -4.72 11.60
CA ASN A 211 19.59 -5.53 11.99
C ASN A 211 20.81 -5.20 11.10
N ASN A 212 21.93 -4.79 11.71
CA ASN A 212 23.15 -4.40 11.00
C ASN A 212 24.25 -5.48 11.05
N THR A 213 24.00 -6.63 11.68
CA THR A 213 25.03 -7.65 11.92
C THR A 213 24.76 -8.97 11.20
N LYS A 214 23.54 -9.20 10.70
CA LYS A 214 23.16 -10.47 10.07
C LYS A 214 23.87 -10.74 8.73
N TYR A 215 24.12 -9.69 7.96
CA TYR A 215 24.70 -9.80 6.62
C TYR A 215 26.02 -9.05 6.53
N THR A 216 26.94 -9.59 5.75
CA THR A 216 28.20 -8.93 5.37
C THR A 216 28.13 -8.54 3.90
N ARG A 217 28.95 -7.58 3.47
CA ARG A 217 29.03 -7.15 2.07
C ARG A 217 29.29 -8.34 1.13
N ARG A 218 30.30 -9.16 1.44
CA ARG A 218 30.68 -10.34 0.67
C ARG A 218 29.54 -11.36 0.55
N LYS A 219 28.76 -11.54 1.62
CA LYS A 219 27.60 -12.45 1.63
C LYS A 219 26.49 -11.96 0.68
N ILE A 220 26.17 -10.67 0.70
CA ILE A 220 25.15 -10.10 -0.19
C ILE A 220 25.62 -10.06 -1.64
N GLU A 221 26.89 -9.75 -1.88
CA GLU A 221 27.48 -9.82 -3.22
C GLU A 221 27.42 -11.24 -3.79
N LYS A 222 27.73 -12.27 -3.00
CA LYS A 222 27.54 -13.67 -3.40
C LYS A 222 26.10 -13.97 -3.79
N TYR A 223 25.12 -13.47 -3.04
CA TYR A 223 23.70 -13.68 -3.35
C TYR A 223 23.29 -12.96 -4.63
N CYS A 224 23.65 -11.69 -4.78
CA CYS A 224 23.27 -10.92 -5.96
C CYS A 224 23.92 -11.42 -7.26
N LEU A 225 25.10 -12.04 -7.18
CA LEU A 225 25.83 -12.57 -8.33
C LEU A 225 25.50 -14.04 -8.65
N SER A 226 24.72 -14.74 -7.82
CA SER A 226 24.32 -16.11 -8.12
C SER A 226 23.18 -16.15 -9.13
N ASN A 227 23.08 -17.25 -9.88
CA ASN A 227 22.08 -17.43 -10.93
C ASN A 227 20.62 -17.32 -10.42
N ASP A 228 20.40 -17.63 -9.14
CA ASP A 228 19.12 -17.61 -8.45
C ASP A 228 18.91 -16.34 -7.58
N SER A 229 19.80 -15.36 -7.66
CA SER A 229 19.79 -14.15 -6.80
C SER A 229 19.80 -14.47 -5.29
N GLY A 230 20.38 -15.62 -4.91
CA GLY A 230 20.49 -16.10 -3.55
C GLY A 230 19.23 -16.78 -3.00
N TYR A 231 18.26 -17.12 -3.86
CA TYR A 231 16.99 -17.75 -3.47
C TYR A 231 17.19 -18.95 -2.55
N GLU A 232 18.06 -19.90 -2.87
CA GLU A 232 18.27 -21.12 -2.06
C GLU A 232 18.66 -20.78 -0.61
N GLU A 233 19.62 -19.88 -0.46
CA GLU A 233 20.14 -19.46 0.84
C GLU A 233 19.14 -18.59 1.61
N LEU A 234 18.32 -17.83 0.90
CA LEU A 234 17.25 -17.03 1.49
C LEU A 234 16.06 -17.90 1.92
N ALA A 235 15.70 -18.92 1.14
CA ALA A 235 14.63 -19.86 1.47
C ALA A 235 14.96 -20.66 2.75
N LYS A 236 16.22 -21.08 2.92
CA LYS A 236 16.71 -21.68 4.18
C LYS A 236 16.60 -20.73 5.38
N GLN A 237 16.80 -19.43 5.16
CA GLN A 237 16.70 -18.42 6.23
C GLN A 237 15.27 -18.02 6.56
N TYR A 238 14.33 -18.17 5.62
CA TYR A 238 12.92 -17.84 5.78
C TYR A 238 12.02 -19.07 5.48
N PRO A 239 12.19 -20.19 6.19
CA PRO A 239 11.53 -21.45 5.84
C PRO A 239 9.99 -21.39 5.94
N LYS A 240 9.49 -20.49 6.81
CA LYS A 240 8.05 -20.26 7.04
C LYS A 240 7.39 -19.36 5.99
N TYR A 241 8.15 -18.88 5.01
CA TYR A 241 7.67 -17.93 4.02
C TYR A 241 7.83 -18.49 2.60
N HIS A 242 6.89 -18.13 1.74
CA HIS A 242 7.05 -18.19 0.29
C HIS A 242 7.68 -16.86 -0.17
N ILE A 243 8.84 -16.94 -0.84
CA ILE A 243 9.52 -15.76 -1.40
C ILE A 243 8.86 -15.47 -2.75
N THR A 244 8.12 -14.38 -2.82
CA THR A 244 7.38 -13.96 -4.03
C THR A 244 8.24 -13.11 -4.94
N LYS A 245 9.20 -12.36 -4.39
CA LYS A 245 10.08 -11.50 -5.18
C LYS A 245 11.46 -11.35 -4.54
N ILE A 246 12.48 -11.46 -5.39
CA ILE A 246 13.85 -11.03 -5.11
C ILE A 246 14.21 -9.97 -6.15
N GLU A 247 14.71 -8.82 -5.70
CA GLU A 247 15.17 -7.74 -6.58
C GLU A 247 16.56 -7.28 -6.12
N THR A 248 17.53 -7.33 -7.02
CA THR A 248 18.92 -6.95 -6.76
C THR A 248 19.26 -5.69 -7.54
N VAL A 249 19.86 -4.70 -6.89
CA VAL A 249 20.26 -3.44 -7.53
C VAL A 249 21.69 -3.11 -7.13
N PHE A 250 22.57 -2.94 -8.11
CA PHE A 250 23.91 -2.43 -7.87
C PHE A 250 23.89 -0.90 -7.84
N ASN A 251 24.54 -0.32 -6.84
CA ASN A 251 24.81 1.11 -6.79
C ASN A 251 26.33 1.30 -6.79
N GLU A 252 26.85 2.09 -7.72
CA GLU A 252 28.30 2.27 -7.89
C GLU A 252 29.01 2.73 -6.61
N LEU A 253 28.37 3.60 -5.83
CA LEU A 253 28.96 4.16 -4.60
C LEU A 253 28.80 3.23 -3.39
N LYS A 254 27.64 2.59 -3.25
CA LYS A 254 27.26 1.87 -2.03
C LYS A 254 27.45 0.36 -2.14
N GLY A 255 27.40 -0.19 -3.35
CA GLY A 255 27.38 -1.61 -3.65
C GLY A 255 25.96 -2.18 -3.81
N TRP A 256 25.87 -3.50 -3.65
CA TRP A 256 24.64 -4.27 -3.86
C TRP A 256 23.56 -3.98 -2.83
N HIS A 257 22.33 -3.80 -3.32
CA HIS A 257 21.09 -3.76 -2.57
C HIS A 257 20.26 -4.98 -2.94
N LEU A 258 19.62 -5.61 -1.96
CA LEU A 258 18.79 -6.79 -2.16
C LEU A 258 17.45 -6.56 -1.45
N TYR A 259 16.35 -6.70 -2.19
CA TYR A 259 14.99 -6.48 -1.70
C TYR A 259 14.17 -7.76 -1.82
N LEU A 260 13.53 -8.16 -0.73
CA LEU A 260 12.68 -9.34 -0.65
C LEU A 260 11.24 -8.96 -0.37
N GLN A 261 10.33 -9.63 -1.05
CA GLN A 261 8.91 -9.70 -0.69
C GLN A 261 8.54 -11.15 -0.43
N MET A 262 7.76 -11.36 0.63
CA MET A 262 7.46 -12.70 1.12
C MET A 262 6.06 -12.74 1.74
N ILE A 263 5.41 -13.89 1.64
CA ILE A 263 4.11 -14.18 2.26
C ILE A 263 4.28 -15.41 3.15
N LYS A 264 3.71 -15.40 4.36
CA LYS A 264 3.73 -16.56 5.26
C LYS A 264 3.04 -17.74 4.57
N LYS A 265 3.63 -18.93 4.64
CA LYS A 265 2.98 -20.15 4.11
C LYS A 265 1.70 -20.43 4.92
N GLU A 266 0.65 -20.86 4.24
CA GLU A 266 -0.53 -21.44 4.90
C GLU A 266 -0.06 -22.68 5.68
N GLU A 267 -0.49 -22.79 6.93
CA GLU A 267 -0.18 -23.92 7.81
C GLU A 267 -1.09 -25.12 7.50
#